data_AF-A0AAV4U856-F1
#
_entry.id   AF-A0AAV4U856-F1
#
_cell.length_a   1.000
_cell.length_b   1.000
_cell.length_c   1.000
_cell.angle_alpha   90.00
_cell.angle_beta   90.00
_cell.angle_gamma   90.00
#
_symmetry.space_group_name_H-M   'P 1'
#
loop_
_entity.id
_entity.type
_entity.pdbx_description
1 polymer ?
#
loop_
_entity_poly.entity_id
_entity_poly.type
_entity_poly.pdbx_seq_one_letter_code
_entity_poly.pdbx_strand_id
1 'polypeptide(L)'
;MLVQPPKWADFLSCLICRKPFEGTLRQPISLGCGHTICKSCLSSLQRNQCPIDQSIISMDIKELPLNHALLQLVDDQVPENLPSNFPHLLVSEDVQFYITAKIYRKYSIIFKISITCYNKWHFT
;
A
#
# COMPACT_ATOMS: atom_id res chain seq x y z
N MET A 1 3.80 -19.93 23.21
CA MET A 1 4.61 -19.35 22.10
C MET A 1 4.45 -17.85 22.17
N LEU A 2 5.54 -17.08 22.29
CA LEU A 2 5.46 -15.61 22.33
C LEU A 2 5.18 -15.09 20.92
N VAL A 3 3.99 -14.54 20.71
CA VAL A 3 3.63 -13.87 19.45
C VAL A 3 4.35 -12.53 19.43
N GLN A 4 5.47 -12.46 18.72
CA GLN A 4 6.10 -11.19 18.40
C GLN A 4 5.15 -10.43 17.45
N PRO A 5 4.89 -9.14 17.68
CA PRO A 5 4.07 -8.36 16.77
C PRO A 5 4.74 -8.36 15.39
N PRO A 6 3.96 -8.56 14.31
CA PRO A 6 4.50 -8.47 12.95
C PRO A 6 5.16 -7.11 12.78
N LYS A 7 6.35 -7.09 12.16
CA LYS A 7 7.00 -5.83 11.84
C LYS A 7 6.12 -5.14 10.80
N TRP A 8 6.02 -3.82 10.84
CA TRP A 8 5.21 -3.06 9.88
C TRP A 8 5.59 -3.38 8.41
N ALA A 9 6.85 -3.74 8.16
CA ALA A 9 7.36 -4.16 6.86
C ALA A 9 6.71 -5.47 6.32
N ASP A 10 6.18 -6.31 7.20
CA ASP A 10 5.52 -7.56 6.83
C ASP A 10 4.15 -7.29 6.16
N PHE A 11 3.48 -6.20 6.55
CA PHE A 11 2.22 -5.76 5.92
C PHE A 11 2.42 -5.17 4.52
N LEU A 12 3.64 -4.76 4.20
CA LEU A 12 4.02 -4.21 2.89
C LEU A 12 4.59 -5.28 1.95
N SER A 13 4.44 -6.55 2.31
CA SER A 13 4.93 -7.69 1.56
C SER A 13 3.82 -8.70 1.28
N CYS A 14 3.93 -9.39 0.15
CA CYS A 14 2.98 -10.44 -0.21
C CYS A 14 3.07 -11.62 0.76
N LEU A 15 1.92 -12.13 1.24
CA LEU A 15 1.89 -13.25 2.19
C LEU A 15 2.36 -14.59 1.59
N ILE A 16 2.38 -14.70 0.26
CA ILE A 16 2.77 -15.91 -0.47
C ILE A 16 4.26 -15.89 -0.81
N CYS A 17 4.73 -14.92 -1.60
CA CYS A 17 6.13 -14.87 -2.01
C CYS A 17 7.04 -14.13 -1.01
N ARG A 18 6.47 -13.50 0.03
CA ARG A 18 7.19 -12.73 1.07
C ARG A 18 8.10 -11.64 0.51
N LYS A 19 7.79 -11.13 -0.69
CA LYS A 19 8.49 -10.01 -1.32
C LYS A 19 7.69 -8.71 -1.14
N PRO A 20 8.37 -7.56 -1.05
CA PRO A 20 7.70 -6.25 -1.00
C PRO A 20 6.82 -6.03 -2.22
N PHE A 21 5.70 -5.33 -2.01
CA PHE A 21 4.82 -4.91 -3.10
C PHE A 21 5.49 -3.88 -4.00
N GLU A 22 5.08 -3.82 -5.26
CA GLU A 22 5.58 -2.84 -6.24
C GLU A 22 4.55 -2.57 -7.34
N GLY A 23 4.70 -1.46 -8.05
CA GLY A 23 3.70 -0.99 -9.03
C GLY A 23 3.56 -1.85 -10.30
N THR A 24 4.47 -2.79 -10.56
CA THR A 24 4.52 -3.58 -11.81
C THR A 24 4.12 -5.03 -11.59
N LEU A 25 5.01 -5.89 -11.09
CA LEU A 25 4.81 -7.33 -11.00
C LEU A 25 4.15 -7.77 -9.68
N ARG A 26 4.46 -7.07 -8.59
CA ARG A 26 3.98 -7.38 -7.23
C ARG A 26 2.93 -6.39 -6.75
N GLN A 27 2.01 -6.10 -7.65
CA GLN A 27 0.84 -5.28 -7.42
C GLN A 27 -0.04 -5.85 -6.29
N PRO A 28 -0.25 -5.14 -5.15
CA PRO A 28 -1.00 -5.65 -4.01
C PRO A 28 -2.50 -5.68 -4.31
N ILE A 29 -3.16 -6.81 -4.06
CA ILE A 29 -4.61 -6.97 -4.15
C ILE A 29 -5.13 -7.45 -2.80
N SER A 30 -6.10 -6.73 -2.24
CA SER A 30 -6.77 -7.12 -1.00
C SER A 30 -8.05 -7.91 -1.33
N LEU A 31 -8.13 -9.13 -0.83
CA LEU A 31 -9.29 -10.01 -1.02
C LEU A 31 -10.40 -9.66 -0.02
N GLY A 32 -11.63 -10.12 -0.29
CA GLY A 32 -12.78 -9.89 0.60
C GLY A 32 -12.62 -10.49 2.00
N CYS A 33 -11.74 -11.47 2.19
CA CYS A 33 -11.39 -12.01 3.49
C CYS A 33 -10.35 -11.19 4.27
N GLY A 34 -9.83 -10.10 3.68
CA GLY A 34 -8.87 -9.19 4.32
C GLY A 34 -7.39 -9.51 4.03
N HIS A 35 -7.08 -10.66 3.44
CA HIS A 35 -5.70 -11.00 3.06
C HIS A 35 -5.24 -10.22 1.83
N THR A 36 -3.99 -9.75 1.84
CA THR A 36 -3.39 -9.05 0.70
C THR A 36 -2.30 -9.91 0.05
N ILE A 37 -2.45 -10.16 -1.25
CA ILE A 37 -1.58 -11.02 -2.05
C ILE A 37 -1.24 -10.29 -3.34
N CYS A 38 -0.02 -10.45 -3.86
CA CYS A 38 0.34 -9.80 -5.11
C CYS A 38 -0.32 -10.45 -6.33
N LYS A 39 -0.57 -9.65 -7.37
CA LYS A 39 -1.21 -10.06 -8.63
C LYS A 39 -0.54 -11.26 -9.31
N SER A 40 0.79 -11.30 -9.30
CA SER A 40 1.56 -12.44 -9.84
C SER A 40 1.28 -13.74 -9.08
N CYS A 41 1.23 -13.72 -7.75
CA CYS A 41 0.89 -14.90 -6.94
C CYS A 41 -0.57 -15.31 -7.13
N LEU A 42 -1.51 -14.35 -7.16
CA LEU A 42 -2.91 -14.66 -7.44
C LEU A 42 -3.10 -15.32 -8.81
N SER A 43 -2.42 -14.80 -9.84
CA SER A 43 -2.51 -15.34 -11.21
C SER A 43 -1.99 -16.78 -11.34
N SER A 44 -1.17 -17.24 -10.39
CA SER A 44 -0.67 -18.63 -10.33
C SER A 44 -1.58 -19.59 -9.55
N LEU A 45 -2.67 -19.10 -8.95
CA LEU A 45 -3.60 -19.94 -8.22
C LEU A 45 -4.36 -20.86 -9.18
N GLN A 46 -4.48 -22.13 -8.79
CA GLN A 46 -5.24 -23.13 -9.55
C GLN A 46 -6.75 -23.05 -9.27
N ARG A 47 -7.15 -22.43 -8.16
CA ARG A 47 -8.54 -22.27 -7.72
C ARG A 47 -8.76 -20.83 -7.28
N ASN A 48 -9.96 -20.31 -7.52
CA ASN A 48 -10.40 -18.98 -7.08
C ASN A 48 -10.73 -18.98 -5.58
N GLN A 49 -9.73 -19.28 -4.76
CA GLN A 49 -9.83 -19.33 -3.30
C GLN A 49 -8.61 -18.65 -2.70
N CYS A 50 -8.82 -17.98 -1.57
CA CYS A 50 -7.73 -17.42 -0.78
C CYS A 50 -6.78 -18.56 -0.33
N PRO A 51 -5.48 -18.48 -0.60
CA PRO A 51 -4.53 -19.52 -0.19
C PRO A 51 -4.28 -19.61 1.32
N ILE A 52 -4.83 -18.69 2.11
CA ILE A 52 -4.62 -18.66 3.57
C ILE A 52 -5.82 -19.26 4.31
N ASP A 53 -7.03 -18.82 3.99
CA ASP A 53 -8.27 -19.19 4.69
C ASP A 53 -9.30 -19.88 3.79
N GLN A 54 -8.97 -20.09 2.50
CA GLN A 54 -9.80 -20.77 1.51
C GLN A 54 -11.13 -20.07 1.17
N SER A 55 -11.31 -18.82 1.61
CA SER A 55 -12.46 -18.01 1.21
C SER A 55 -12.56 -17.91 -0.31
N ILE A 56 -13.78 -18.03 -0.83
CA ILE A 56 -14.04 -17.97 -2.27
C ILE A 56 -13.74 -16.57 -2.79
N ILE A 57 -13.01 -16.49 -3.90
CA ILE A 57 -12.79 -15.26 -4.65
C ILE A 57 -13.87 -15.23 -5.74
N SER A 58 -14.87 -14.37 -5.57
CA SER A 58 -16.06 -14.32 -6.43
C SER A 58 -15.83 -13.63 -7.77
N MET A 59 -14.80 -12.78 -7.88
CA MET A 59 -14.44 -12.04 -9.10
C MET A 59 -13.24 -12.69 -9.81
N ASP A 60 -13.12 -12.49 -11.12
CA ASP A 60 -11.90 -12.85 -11.85
C ASP A 60 -10.71 -12.06 -11.27
N ILE A 61 -9.59 -12.76 -11.07
CA ILE A 61 -8.33 -12.21 -10.57
C ILE A 61 -7.86 -11.00 -11.39
N LYS A 62 -8.14 -10.98 -12.69
CA LYS A 62 -7.78 -9.87 -13.58
C LYS A 62 -8.56 -8.58 -13.28
N GLU A 63 -9.76 -8.70 -12.73
CA GLU A 63 -10.69 -7.61 -12.44
C GLU A 63 -10.60 -7.14 -10.98
N LEU A 64 -9.87 -7.86 -10.13
CA LEU A 64 -9.70 -7.47 -8.73
C LEU A 64 -8.99 -6.11 -8.60
N PRO A 65 -9.50 -5.21 -7.76
CA PRO A 65 -8.95 -3.88 -7.61
C PRO A 65 -7.58 -3.91 -6.94
N LEU A 66 -6.68 -3.07 -7.45
CA LEU A 66 -5.37 -2.84 -6.86
C LEU A 66 -5.50 -2.03 -5.56
N ASN A 67 -4.77 -2.42 -4.52
CA ASN A 67 -4.63 -1.62 -3.31
C ASN A 67 -3.57 -0.52 -3.52
N HIS A 68 -3.98 0.59 -4.14
CA HIS A 68 -3.13 1.75 -4.38
C HIS A 68 -2.61 2.39 -3.07
N ALA A 69 -3.33 2.24 -1.96
CA ALA A 69 -2.88 2.77 -0.66
C ALA A 69 -1.59 2.08 -0.20
N LEU A 70 -1.51 0.75 -0.34
CA LEU A 70 -0.27 0.02 -0.02
C LEU A 70 0.88 0.41 -0.95
N LEU A 71 0.60 0.65 -2.24
CA LEU A 71 1.64 1.14 -3.16
C LEU A 71 2.18 2.51 -2.77
N GLN A 72 1.34 3.45 -2.32
CA GLN A 72 1.78 4.77 -1.82
C GLN A 72 2.60 4.71 -0.51
N LEU A 73 2.59 3.57 0.17
CA LEU A 73 3.40 3.34 1.36
C LEU A 73 4.75 2.69 1.03
N VAL A 74 4.85 1.95 -0.08
CA VAL A 74 6.09 1.30 -0.53
C VAL A 74 6.87 2.16 -1.52
N ASP A 75 6.16 2.93 -2.34
CA ASP A 75 6.75 3.83 -3.31
C ASP A 75 6.89 5.23 -2.69
N ASP A 76 8.14 5.73 -2.62
CA ASP A 76 8.43 7.10 -2.19
C ASP A 76 8.00 8.13 -3.25
N GLN A 77 7.73 7.67 -4.48
CA GLN A 77 7.21 8.50 -5.55
C GLN A 77 5.69 8.53 -5.48
N VAL A 78 5.14 9.53 -4.78
CA VAL A 78 3.70 9.82 -4.81
C VAL A 78 3.30 10.06 -6.27
N PRO A 79 2.42 9.24 -6.89
CA PRO A 79 1.86 9.61 -8.17
C PRO A 79 1.07 10.90 -7.97
N GLU A 80 1.51 11.98 -8.60
CA GLU A 80 0.89 13.31 -8.47
C GLU A 80 -0.55 13.34 -8.99
N ASN A 81 -0.96 12.28 -9.69
CA ASN A 81 -2.29 12.08 -10.24
C ASN A 81 -2.97 10.87 -9.58
N LEU A 82 -3.58 11.07 -8.40
CA LEU A 82 -4.67 10.18 -7.98
C LEU A 82 -5.81 10.33 -9.01
N PRO A 83 -6.46 9.25 -9.47
CA PRO A 83 -7.66 9.38 -10.28
C PRO A 83 -8.68 10.21 -9.51
N SER A 84 -9.25 11.22 -10.15
CA SER A 84 -10.23 12.18 -9.60
C SER A 84 -11.54 11.57 -9.09
N ASN A 85 -11.64 10.23 -9.03
CA ASN A 85 -12.81 9.46 -8.59
C ASN A 85 -12.78 9.04 -7.11
N PHE A 86 -12.03 9.75 -6.27
CA PHE A 86 -12.09 9.61 -4.81
C PHE A 86 -13.37 10.10 -4.08
N PRO A 87 -14.43 10.72 -4.68
CA PRO A 87 -15.41 11.41 -3.84
C PRO A 87 -16.62 10.59 -3.37
N HIS A 88 -16.78 9.29 -3.67
CA HIS A 88 -18.05 8.61 -3.34
C HIS A 88 -18.07 7.74 -2.08
N LEU A 89 -16.94 7.55 -1.38
CA LEU A 89 -16.84 6.64 -0.21
C LEU A 89 -16.37 7.33 1.09
N LEU A 90 -16.00 8.61 1.05
CA LEU A 90 -15.58 9.36 2.21
C LEU A 90 -16.58 10.49 2.48
N VAL A 91 -17.03 10.60 3.73
CA VAL A 91 -17.81 11.75 4.18
C VAL A 91 -16.93 13.00 4.05
N SER A 92 -17.50 14.16 3.73
CA SER A 92 -16.77 15.39 3.41
C SER A 92 -15.73 15.82 4.48
N GLU A 93 -15.96 15.48 5.75
CA GLU A 93 -15.02 15.74 6.84
C GLU A 93 -13.77 14.83 6.78
N ASP A 94 -13.93 13.55 6.45
CA ASP A 94 -12.82 12.59 6.33
C ASP A 94 -11.87 12.95 5.20
N VAL A 95 -12.39 13.58 4.14
CA VAL A 95 -11.59 14.10 3.02
C VAL A 95 -10.63 15.19 3.50
N GLN A 96 -11.07 16.08 4.39
CA GLN A 96 -10.23 17.15 4.94
C GLN A 96 -9.13 16.58 5.84
N PHE A 97 -9.45 15.60 6.69
CA PHE A 97 -8.44 14.93 7.51
C PHE A 97 -7.41 14.19 6.65
N TYR A 98 -7.86 13.49 5.61
CA TYR A 98 -6.98 12.80 4.66
C TYR A 98 -6.06 13.77 3.91
N ILE A 99 -6.59 14.86 3.35
CA ILE A 99 -5.80 15.89 2.66
C ILE A 99 -4.79 16.52 3.62
N THR A 100 -5.23 16.87 4.82
CA THR A 100 -4.38 17.44 5.87
C THR A 100 -3.23 16.50 6.24
N ALA A 101 -3.51 15.21 6.44
CA ALA A 101 -2.48 14.21 6.71
C ALA A 101 -1.48 14.05 5.55
N LYS A 102 -1.95 14.08 4.30
CA LYS A 102 -1.10 14.04 3.10
C LYS A 102 -0.18 15.27 3.01
N ILE A 103 -0.72 16.45 3.32
CA ILE A 103 0.01 17.71 3.39
C ILE A 103 1.09 17.65 4.48
N TYR A 104 0.77 17.19 5.69
CA TYR A 104 1.74 17.00 6.77
C TYR A 104 2.84 16.00 6.41
N ARG A 105 2.53 14.91 5.70
CA ARG A 105 3.56 13.97 5.19
C ARG A 105 4.50 14.66 4.21
N LYS A 106 3.97 15.45 3.26
CA LYS A 106 4.78 16.23 2.30
C LYS A 106 5.69 17.22 3.04
N TYR A 107 5.16 17.97 4.01
CA TYR A 107 5.95 18.91 4.80
C TYR A 107 6.97 18.21 5.70
N SER A 108 6.67 17.03 6.25
CA SER A 108 7.62 16.25 7.04
C SER A 108 8.81 15.79 6.20
N ILE A 109 8.56 15.38 4.95
CA ILE A 109 9.62 15.03 3.99
C ILE A 109 10.44 16.26 3.62
N ILE A 110 9.80 17.38 3.27
CA ILE A 110 10.49 18.64 2.97
C ILE A 110 11.33 19.11 4.16
N PHE A 111 10.78 19.04 5.38
CA PHE A 111 11.49 19.43 6.60
C PHE A 111 12.69 18.51 6.88
N LYS A 112 12.56 17.20 6.68
CA LYS A 112 13.68 16.25 6.76
C LYS A 112 14.75 16.54 5.70
N ILE A 113 14.36 16.87 4.47
CA ILE A 113 15.31 17.27 3.41
C ILE A 113 16.02 18.57 3.79
N SER A 114 15.29 19.58 4.26
CA SER A 114 15.86 20.86 4.70
C SER A 114 16.84 20.69 5.86
N ILE A 115 16.51 19.87 6.86
CA ILE A 115 17.43 19.53 7.95
C ILE A 115 18.66 18.79 7.44
N THR A 116 18.47 17.82 6.54
CA THR A 116 19.58 17.04 5.97
C THR A 116 20.51 17.94 5.14
N CYS A 117 19.96 18.87 4.35
CA CYS A 117 20.72 19.87 3.61
C CYS A 117 21.42 20.87 4.52
N TYR A 118 20.74 21.37 5.57
CA TYR A 118 21.31 22.27 6.57
C TYR A 118 22.49 21.63 7.30
N ASN A 119 22.32 20.39 7.76
CA ASN A 119 23.37 19.62 8.42
C ASN A 119 24.50 19.24 7.46
N LYS A 120 24.24 19.11 6.15
CA LYS A 120 25.28 18.81 5.16
C LYS A 120 26.07 20.06 4.74
N TRP A 121 25.49 21.25 4.85
CA TRP A 121 26.13 22.54 4.55
C TRP A 121 27.00 23.10 5.69
N HIS A 122 26.66 22.80 6.94
CA HIS A 122 27.41 23.30 8.11
C HIS A 122 28.55 22.38 8.59
N PHE A 123 28.72 21.21 7.96
CA PHE A 123 29.76 20.22 8.31
C PHE A 123 30.73 19.89 7.15
N THR A 124 30.85 20.79 6.17
CA THR A 124 31.97 20.88 5.20
C THR A 124 32.64 22.23 5.34
#